data_AF-A0A075JR66-F1
#
_entry.id   AF-A0A075JR66-F1
#
_cell.length_a   1.000
_cell.length_b   1.000
_cell.length_c   1.000
_cell.angle_alpha   90.00
_cell.angle_beta   90.00
_cell.angle_gamma   90.00
#
_symmetry.space_group_name_H-M   'P 1'
#
loop_
_entity.id
_entity.type
_entity.pdbx_description
1 polymer ?
#
loop_
_entity_poly.entity_id
_entity_poly.type
_entity_poly.pdbx_seq_one_letter_code
_entity_poly.pdbx_strand_id
1 'polypeptide(L)'
;MEKQEFLERIESEGLNIGEYIIKLDKISDAPLVLGCAYNQGVWKVYETRERGGHFIIKKIDSEEDAFDYFYKVVLSQHNRFNN
;
A
#
# COMPACT_ATOMS: atom_id res chain seq x y z
N MET A 1 -10.97 2.06 6.83
CA MET A 1 -11.11 0.59 6.95
C MET A 1 -9.99 0.04 7.80
N GLU A 2 -10.20 -1.04 8.54
CA GLU A 2 -9.13 -1.68 9.30
C GLU A 2 -8.23 -2.56 8.42
N LYS A 3 -7.03 -2.92 8.91
CA LYS A 3 -6.08 -3.79 8.21
C LYS A 3 -6.70 -5.11 7.73
N GLN A 4 -7.55 -5.73 8.54
CA GLN A 4 -8.17 -7.01 8.19
C GLN A 4 -9.16 -6.84 7.03
N GLU A 5 -10.04 -5.83 7.11
CA GLU A 5 -11.00 -5.52 6.05
C GLU A 5 -10.28 -5.22 4.72
N PHE A 6 -9.16 -4.51 4.78
CA PHE A 6 -8.32 -4.25 3.62
C PHE A 6 -7.83 -5.54 2.93
N LEU A 7 -7.33 -6.52 3.71
CA LEU A 7 -6.85 -7.80 3.17
C LEU A 7 -7.99 -8.59 2.53
N GLU A 8 -9.14 -8.66 3.21
CA GLU A 8 -10.34 -9.34 2.71
C GLU A 8 -10.85 -8.72 1.40
N ARG A 9 -10.83 -7.38 1.27
CA ARG A 9 -11.24 -6.70 0.03
C ARG A 9 -10.31 -6.99 -1.13
N ILE A 10 -9.00 -6.92 -0.92
CA ILE A 10 -8.03 -7.20 -1.99
C ILE A 10 -8.17 -8.63 -2.52
N GLU A 11 -8.33 -9.59 -1.60
CA GLU A 11 -8.50 -10.99 -1.94
C GLU A 11 -9.85 -11.24 -2.65
N SER A 12 -10.94 -10.73 -2.09
CA SER A 12 -12.30 -10.96 -2.63
C SER A 12 -12.54 -10.27 -3.98
N GLU A 13 -11.93 -9.11 -4.22
CA GLU A 13 -12.01 -8.41 -5.49
C GLU A 13 -10.97 -8.89 -6.52
N GLY A 14 -10.05 -9.77 -6.12
CA GLY A 14 -9.01 -10.32 -7.00
C GLY A 14 -8.07 -9.25 -7.58
N LEU A 15 -7.72 -8.24 -6.77
CA LEU A 15 -6.93 -7.10 -7.27
C LEU A 15 -5.52 -7.53 -7.67
N ASN A 16 -5.27 -7.52 -8.99
CA ASN A 16 -3.96 -7.76 -9.57
C ASN A 16 -3.18 -6.45 -9.74
N ILE A 17 -2.08 -6.29 -9.00
CA ILE A 17 -1.19 -5.11 -9.05
C ILE A 17 0.09 -5.34 -9.86
N GLY A 18 0.14 -6.42 -10.65
CA GLY A 18 1.30 -6.81 -11.44
C GLY A 18 2.44 -7.35 -10.58
N GLU A 19 3.66 -6.86 -10.82
CA GLU A 19 4.87 -7.27 -10.08
C GLU A 19 4.99 -6.63 -8.69
N TYR A 20 4.08 -5.70 -8.35
CA TYR A 20 4.10 -5.06 -7.04
C TYR A 20 3.71 -6.04 -5.94
N ILE A 21 4.36 -5.92 -4.79
CA ILE A 21 4.01 -6.66 -3.57
C ILE A 21 3.48 -5.73 -2.49
N ILE A 22 2.57 -6.24 -1.66
CA ILE A 22 1.98 -5.47 -0.55
C ILE A 22 2.76 -5.71 0.75
N LYS A 23 3.07 -4.64 1.49
CA LYS A 23 3.70 -4.70 2.82
C LYS A 23 3.00 -3.79 3.83
N LEU A 24 2.55 -4.36 4.95
CA LEU A 24 1.69 -3.66 5.92
C LEU A 24 2.32 -3.43 7.31
N ASP A 25 3.49 -4.03 7.59
CA ASP A 25 4.05 -4.03 8.95
C ASP A 25 5.21 -3.05 9.11
N LYS A 26 6.07 -2.95 8.09
CA LYS A 26 7.27 -2.12 8.12
C LYS A 26 7.58 -1.56 6.76
N ILE A 27 8.20 -0.39 6.75
CA ILE A 27 8.80 0.16 5.53
C ILE A 27 9.86 -0.82 5.03
N SER A 28 9.80 -1.10 3.74
CA SER A 28 10.73 -1.97 3.04
C SER A 28 11.43 -1.17 1.96
N ASP A 29 12.70 -1.48 1.74
CA ASP A 29 13.48 -0.98 0.60
C ASP A 29 13.55 -2.00 -0.54
N ALA A 30 12.79 -3.11 -0.44
CA ALA A 30 12.66 -4.06 -1.54
C ALA A 30 12.03 -3.36 -2.77
N PRO A 31 12.42 -3.73 -4.00
CA PRO A 31 11.85 -3.13 -5.20
C PRO A 31 10.37 -3.48 -5.36
N LEU A 32 9.61 -2.59 -6.02
CA LEU A 32 8.21 -2.80 -6.40
C LEU A 32 7.31 -3.16 -5.22
N VAL A 33 7.38 -2.37 -4.15
CA VAL A 33 6.54 -2.53 -2.95
C VAL A 33 5.52 -1.40 -2.92
N LEU A 34 4.27 -1.74 -2.70
CA LEU A 34 3.25 -0.83 -2.17
C LEU A 34 3.07 -1.16 -0.69
N GLY A 35 3.10 -0.16 0.18
CA GLY A 35 2.95 -0.43 1.60
C GLY A 35 2.27 0.66 2.40
N CYS A 36 1.74 0.24 3.54
CA CYS A 36 1.15 1.09 4.56
C CYS A 36 1.69 0.61 5.90
N ALA A 37 2.52 1.41 6.57
CA ALA A 37 3.14 1.02 7.82
C ALA A 37 3.13 2.15 8.85
N TYR A 38 2.90 1.80 10.11
CA TYR A 38 3.04 2.73 11.22
C TYR A 38 4.52 2.91 11.59
N ASN A 39 5.04 4.13 11.46
CA ASN A 39 6.44 4.42 11.71
C ASN A 39 6.63 5.86 12.23
N GLN A 40 7.33 6.01 13.36
CA GLN A 40 7.57 7.30 14.03
C GLN A 40 6.28 8.02 14.43
N GLY A 41 5.29 7.29 14.92
CA GLY A 41 4.05 7.88 15.45
C GLY A 41 2.98 8.20 14.40
N VAL A 42 3.24 7.93 13.12
CA VAL A 42 2.33 8.25 12.01
C VAL A 42 2.26 7.08 11.01
N TRP A 43 1.09 6.85 10.41
CA TRP A 43 0.94 5.92 9.31
C TRP A 43 1.52 6.50 8.04
N LYS A 44 2.33 5.70 7.34
CA LYS A 44 2.97 6.10 6.10
C LYS A 44 2.54 5.15 5.00
N VAL A 45 1.86 5.70 4.00
CA VAL A 45 1.60 5.01 2.75
C VAL A 45 2.77 5.32 1.82
N TYR A 46 3.42 4.28 1.29
CA TYR A 46 4.66 4.40 0.55
C TYR A 46 4.70 3.46 -0.66
N GLU A 47 5.50 3.83 -1.65
CA GLU A 47 5.88 2.97 -2.77
C GLU A 47 7.40 2.82 -2.83
N THR A 48 7.90 1.72 -3.39
CA THR A 48 9.28 1.59 -3.81
C THR A 48 9.37 1.32 -5.31
N ARG A 49 10.46 1.76 -5.92
CA ARG A 49 10.72 1.57 -7.36
C ARG A 49 11.79 0.52 -7.59
N GLU A 50 11.93 0.06 -8.83
CA GLU A 50 12.89 -0.98 -9.22
C GLU A 50 14.35 -0.69 -8.84
N ARG A 51 14.76 0.58 -8.85
CA ARG A 51 16.15 0.98 -8.57
C ARG A 51 16.43 1.27 -7.09
N GLY A 52 15.53 0.82 -6.20
CA GLY A 52 15.58 1.07 -4.77
C GLY A 52 15.06 2.46 -4.38
N GLY A 53 14.90 2.65 -3.06
CA GLY A 53 14.35 3.87 -2.45
C GLY A 53 12.84 3.77 -2.21
N HIS A 54 12.43 4.15 -1.00
CA HIS A 54 11.02 4.29 -0.63
C HIS A 54 10.57 5.75 -0.77
N PHE A 55 9.41 5.95 -1.39
CA PHE A 55 8.76 7.23 -1.55
C PHE A 55 7.51 7.25 -0.68
N ILE A 56 7.45 8.19 0.27
CA ILE A 56 6.24 8.37 1.07
C ILE A 56 5.21 9.10 0.21
N ILE A 57 4.14 8.38 -0.15
CA ILE A 57 3.00 8.93 -0.89
C ILE A 57 2.20 9.85 0.04
N LYS A 58 1.92 9.38 1.26
CA LYS A 58 1.12 10.14 2.24
C LYS A 58 1.44 9.74 3.68
N LYS A 59 1.32 10.71 4.59
CA LYS A 59 1.36 10.53 6.04
C LYS A 59 -0.03 10.77 6.61
N ILE A 60 -0.50 9.88 7.48
CA ILE A 60 -1.87 9.86 8.01
C ILE A 60 -1.82 9.48 9.48
N ASP A 61 -2.60 10.16 10.33
CA ASP A 61 -2.53 9.96 11.78
C ASP A 61 -3.40 8.78 12.27
N SER A 62 -4.49 8.47 11.54
CA SER A 62 -5.39 7.35 11.84
C SER A 62 -5.06 6.11 11.00
N GLU A 63 -5.18 4.93 11.60
CA GLU A 63 -5.04 3.64 10.91
C GLU A 63 -6.11 3.48 9.82
N GLU A 64 -7.37 3.78 10.16
CA GLU A 64 -8.50 3.58 9.27
C GLU A 64 -8.37 4.41 7.99
N ASP A 65 -8.02 5.68 8.13
CA ASP A 65 -7.79 6.60 7.02
C ASP A 65 -6.57 6.18 6.19
N ALA A 66 -5.55 5.60 6.84
CA ALA A 66 -4.35 5.14 6.16
C ALA A 66 -4.63 3.96 5.25
N PHE A 67 -5.37 2.97 5.75
CA PHE A 67 -5.80 1.82 4.94
C PHE A 67 -6.84 2.19 3.89
N ASP A 68 -7.76 3.13 4.17
CA ASP A 68 -8.69 3.64 3.15
C ASP A 68 -7.96 4.34 2.01
N TYR A 69 -6.95 5.14 2.33
CA TYR A 69 -6.11 5.77 1.32
C TYR A 69 -5.26 4.73 0.59
N PHE A 70 -4.68 3.76 1.30
CA PHE A 70 -3.83 2.74 0.71
C PHE A 70 -4.61 1.84 -0.25
N TYR A 71 -5.85 1.47 0.06
CA TYR A 71 -6.72 0.75 -0.84
C TYR A 71 -6.95 1.49 -2.16
N LYS A 72 -7.13 2.82 -2.13
CA LYS A 72 -7.22 3.63 -3.36
C LYS A 72 -5.92 3.59 -4.19
N VAL A 73 -4.76 3.53 -3.53
CA VAL A 73 -3.46 3.37 -4.22
C VAL A 73 -3.38 2.00 -4.90
N VAL A 74 -3.75 0.92 -4.20
CA VAL A 74 -3.79 -0.45 -4.75
C VAL A 74 -4.74 -0.53 -5.94
N LEU A 75 -5.96 0.01 -5.82
CA LEU A 75 -6.92 0.07 -6.92
C LEU A 75 -6.38 0.84 -8.13
N SER A 76 -5.72 1.98 -7.89
CA SER A 76 -5.11 2.76 -8.98
C SER A 76 -4.01 1.97 -9.69
N GLN A 77 -3.20 1.20 -8.96
CA GLN A 77 -2.17 0.36 -9.55
C GLN A 77 -2.79 -0.82 -10.33
N HIS A 78 -3.83 -1.44 -9.79
CA HIS A 78 -4.59 -2.49 -10.47
C HIS A 78 -5.14 -1.99 -11.81
N ASN A 79 -5.82 -0.83 -11.80
CA ASN A 79 -6.35 -0.24 -13.02
C ASN A 79 -5.25 0.14 -14.02
N ARG A 80 -4.09 0.60 -13.55
CA ARG A 80 -2.95 0.92 -14.41
C ARG A 80 -2.33 -0.31 -15.08
N PHE A 81 -2.33 -1.45 -14.40
CA PHE A 81 -1.75 -2.69 -14.93
C PHE A 81 -2.68 -3.40 -15.92
N ASN A 82 -4.00 -3.30 -15.72
CA ASN A 82 -4.99 -4.03 -16.51
C ASN A 82 -5.65 -3.19 -17.63
N ASN A 83 -5.12 -2.00 -17.93
CA ASN A 83 -5.64 -1.07 -18.92
C ASN A 83 -4.54 -0.69 -19.92
#